data_AF-S3KDL7-F1
#
_entry.id   AF-S3KDL7-F1
#
_cell.length_a   1.000
_cell.length_b   1.000
_cell.length_c   1.000
_cell.angle_alpha   90.00
_cell.angle_beta   90.00
_cell.angle_gamma   90.00
#
_symmetry.space_group_name_H-M   'P 1'
#
loop_
_entity.id
_entity.type
_entity.pdbx_description
1 polymer ?
#
loop_
_entity_poly.entity_id
_entity_poly.type
_entity_poly.pdbx_seq_one_letter_code
_entity_poly.pdbx_strand_id
1 'polypeptide(L)'
;MVPTPQEAELQQRQAKEQILLEKEQERQAKEQALLEKEQERQAKEQILLEKEQILSEKEQERQAKEQALLEKEQERQAKEKLAAKLRELGINPQTI
;
A
#
# COMPACT_ATOMS: atom_id res chain seq x y z
N MET A 1 -49.77 -45.83 16.46
CA MET A 1 -50.17 -45.87 15.04
C MET A 1 -48.90 -45.75 14.22
N VAL A 2 -48.66 -46.68 13.29
CA VAL A 2 -47.48 -46.65 12.41
C VAL A 2 -47.84 -45.76 11.22
N PRO A 3 -46.98 -44.79 10.84
CA PRO A 3 -47.25 -43.94 9.67
C PRO A 3 -47.41 -44.81 8.43
N THR A 4 -48.33 -44.41 7.56
CA THR A 4 -48.49 -45.07 6.26
C THR A 4 -47.23 -44.86 5.42
N PRO A 5 -46.92 -45.75 4.46
CA PRO A 5 -45.76 -45.61 3.59
C PRO A 5 -45.68 -44.23 2.90
N GLN A 6 -46.83 -43.64 2.58
CA GLN A 6 -46.95 -42.32 1.96
C GLN A 6 -46.56 -41.18 2.92
N GLU A 7 -46.96 -41.26 4.19
CA GLU A 7 -46.59 -40.27 5.22
C GLU A 7 -45.09 -40.33 5.54
N ALA A 8 -44.51 -41.53 5.59
CA ALA A 8 -43.08 -41.71 5.82
C ALA A 8 -42.23 -41.12 4.67
N GLU A 9 -42.68 -41.28 3.41
CA GLU A 9 -42.00 -40.68 2.25
C GLU A 9 -42.11 -39.15 2.25
N LEU A 10 -43.27 -38.59 2.62
CA LEU A 10 -43.46 -37.15 2.76
C LEU A 10 -42.55 -36.56 3.85
N GLN A 11 -42.49 -37.19 5.02
CA GLN A 11 -41.59 -36.79 6.11
C GLN A 11 -40.12 -36.84 5.67
N GLN A 12 -39.72 -37.87 4.91
CA GLN A 12 -38.36 -37.96 4.38
C GLN A 12 -38.04 -36.84 3.39
N ARG A 13 -38.99 -36.48 2.51
CA ARG A 13 -38.83 -35.35 1.57
C ARG A 13 -38.70 -34.02 2.32
N GLN A 14 -39.56 -33.77 3.30
CA GLN A 14 -39.48 -32.56 4.14
C GLN A 14 -38.15 -32.46 4.88
N ALA A 15 -37.68 -33.56 5.48
CA ALA A 15 -36.38 -33.58 6.15
C ALA A 15 -35.22 -33.28 5.19
N LYS A 16 -35.25 -33.85 3.97
CA LYS A 16 -34.25 -33.57 2.92
C LYS A 16 -34.28 -32.12 2.48
N GLU A 17 -35.47 -31.53 2.32
CA GLU A 17 -35.63 -30.13 1.93
C GLU A 17 -35.07 -29.19 3.00
N GLN A 18 -35.35 -29.45 4.28
CA GLN A 18 -34.79 -28.65 5.38
C GLN A 18 -33.26 -28.72 5.42
N ILE A 19 -32.67 -29.91 5.25
CA ILE A 19 -31.20 -30.08 5.19
C ILE A 19 -30.61 -29.30 4.01
N LEU A 20 -31.31 -29.28 2.87
CA LEU A 20 -30.83 -28.60 1.67
C LEU A 20 -30.89 -27.08 1.84
N LEU A 21 -31.96 -26.57 2.45
CA LEU A 21 -32.12 -25.16 2.80
C LEU A 21 -31.05 -24.69 3.79
N GLU A 22 -30.77 -25.49 4.82
CA GLU A 22 -29.74 -25.18 5.82
C GLU A 22 -28.34 -25.14 5.17
N LYS A 23 -28.03 -26.08 4.27
CA LYS A 23 -26.78 -26.07 3.50
C LYS A 23 -26.67 -24.86 2.57
N GLU A 24 -27.77 -24.44 1.96
CA GLU A 24 -27.79 -23.26 1.10
C GLU A 24 -27.51 -22.00 1.91
N GLN A 25 -28.14 -21.84 3.08
CA GLN A 25 -27.87 -20.74 4.00
C GLN A 25 -26.42 -20.74 4.48
N GLU A 26 -25.86 -21.91 4.85
CA GLU A 26 -24.45 -22.03 5.24
C GLU A 26 -23.51 -21.60 4.10
N ARG A 27 -23.83 -22.00 2.86
CA ARG A 27 -23.04 -21.59 1.68
C ARG A 27 -23.11 -20.09 1.46
N GLN A 28 -24.30 -19.49 1.54
CA GLN A 28 -24.48 -18.04 1.40
C GLN A 28 -23.71 -17.26 2.48
N ALA A 29 -23.74 -17.72 3.72
CA ALA A 29 -22.98 -17.11 4.81
C ALA A 29 -21.46 -17.19 4.56
N LYS A 30 -20.96 -18.33 4.08
CA LYS A 30 -19.54 -18.48 3.70
C LYS A 30 -19.15 -17.56 2.54
N GLU A 31 -20.02 -17.40 1.55
CA GLU A 31 -19.78 -16.53 0.41
C GLU A 31 -19.70 -15.06 0.84
N GLN A 32 -20.61 -14.59 1.69
CA GLN A 32 -20.55 -13.25 2.26
C GLN A 32 -19.27 -13.03 3.08
N ALA A 33 -18.90 -13.99 3.93
CA ALA A 33 -17.68 -13.89 4.74
C ALA A 33 -16.41 -13.86 3.88
N LEU A 34 -16.39 -14.55 2.73
CA LEU A 34 -15.28 -14.47 1.77
C LEU A 34 -15.22 -13.11 1.08
N LEU A 35 -16.37 -12.57 0.67
CA LEU A 35 -16.46 -11.25 0.04
C LEU A 35 -15.97 -10.15 0.98
N GLU A 36 -16.38 -10.17 2.25
CA GLU A 36 -15.89 -9.23 3.27
C GLU A 36 -14.38 -9.32 3.46
N LYS A 37 -13.83 -10.54 3.53
CA LYS A 37 -12.37 -10.74 3.62
C LYS A 37 -11.63 -10.24 2.39
N GLU A 38 -12.20 -10.42 1.19
CA GLU A 38 -11.61 -9.92 -0.05
C GLU A 38 -11.60 -8.39 -0.07
N GLN A 39 -12.69 -7.74 0.34
CA GLN A 39 -12.76 -6.29 0.48
C GLN A 39 -11.74 -5.78 1.51
N GLU A 40 -11.60 -6.44 2.66
CA GLU A 40 -10.59 -6.08 3.66
C GLU A 40 -9.16 -6.21 3.10
N ARG A 41 -8.89 -7.28 2.32
CA ARG A 41 -7.58 -7.48 1.67
C ARG A 41 -7.30 -6.37 0.67
N GLN A 42 -8.27 -6.03 -0.17
CA GLN A 42 -8.15 -4.94 -1.16
C GLN A 42 -7.89 -3.60 -0.48
N ALA A 43 -8.60 -3.28 0.62
CA ALA A 43 -8.37 -2.05 1.37
C ALA A 43 -6.95 -1.99 1.95
N LYS A 44 -6.44 -3.10 2.50
CA LYS A 44 -5.06 -3.18 3.01
C LYS A 44 -4.02 -2.99 1.90
N GLU A 45 -4.26 -3.58 0.73
CA GLU A 45 -3.39 -3.45 -0.43
C GLU A 45 -3.30 -2.00 -0.92
N GLN A 46 -4.44 -1.30 -1.01
CA GLN A 46 -4.48 0.12 -1.36
C GLN A 46 -3.69 0.99 -0.37
N ILE A 47 -3.84 0.75 0.94
CA ILE A 47 -3.08 1.47 1.98
C ILE A 47 -1.57 1.21 1.85
N LEU A 48 -1.17 -0.03 1.50
CA LEU A 48 0.23 -0.36 1.33
C LEU A 48 0.83 0.35 0.11
N LEU A 49 0.11 0.37 -1.01
CA LEU A 49 0.51 1.07 -2.23
C LEU A 49 0.67 2.59 -1.98
N GLU A 50 -0.26 3.20 -1.27
CA GLU A 50 -0.18 4.63 -0.91
C GLU A 50 1.06 4.91 -0.03
N LYS A 51 1.34 4.05 0.96
CA LYS A 51 2.54 4.17 1.79
C LYS A 51 3.83 4.04 0.98
N GLU A 52 3.87 3.13 0.02
CA GLU A 52 5.02 2.94 -0.85
C GLU A 52 5.27 4.18 -1.72
N GLN A 53 4.21 4.77 -2.29
CA GLN A 53 4.31 6.02 -3.05
C GLN A 53 4.86 7.17 -2.19
N ILE A 54 4.32 7.36 -0.99
CA ILE A 54 4.80 8.39 -0.05
C ILE A 54 6.29 8.19 0.28
N LEU A 55 6.72 6.95 0.51
CA LEU A 55 8.13 6.66 0.79
C LEU A 55 9.02 6.96 -0.42
N SER A 56 8.57 6.61 -1.63
CA SER A 56 9.30 6.89 -2.87
C SER A 56 9.45 8.40 -3.11
N GLU A 57 8.38 9.18 -2.94
CA GLU A 57 8.43 10.64 -3.06
C GLU A 57 9.40 11.26 -2.03
N LYS A 58 9.37 10.78 -0.79
CA LYS A 58 10.26 11.24 0.26
C LYS A 58 11.73 10.90 -0.01
N GLU A 59 12.00 9.76 -0.63
CA GLU A 59 13.34 9.38 -1.07
C GLU A 59 13.83 10.30 -2.21
N GLN A 60 12.99 10.57 -3.20
CA GLN A 60 13.31 11.51 -4.27
C GLN A 60 13.60 12.92 -3.74
N GLU A 61 12.80 13.40 -2.78
CA GLU A 61 13.03 14.70 -2.13
C GLU A 61 14.39 14.75 -1.40
N ARG A 62 14.76 13.65 -0.71
CA ARG A 62 16.07 13.53 -0.05
C ARG A 62 17.21 13.56 -1.05
N GLN A 63 17.11 12.81 -2.14
CA GLN A 63 18.11 12.80 -3.20
C GLN A 63 18.28 14.18 -3.83
N ALA A 64 17.18 14.89 -4.11
CA ALA A 64 17.22 16.25 -4.64
C ALA A 64 17.90 17.24 -3.67
N LYS A 65 17.62 17.12 -2.36
CA LYS A 65 18.29 17.94 -1.33
C LYS A 65 19.78 17.65 -1.24
N GLU A 66 20.17 16.38 -1.32
CA GLU A 66 21.58 15.97 -1.30
C GLU A 66 22.35 16.53 -2.50
N GLN A 67 21.77 16.43 -3.70
CA GLN A 67 22.35 17.01 -4.91
C GLN A 67 22.50 18.53 -4.80
N ALA A 68 21.49 19.24 -4.31
CA ALA A 68 21.56 20.68 -4.11
C ALA A 68 22.64 21.09 -3.08
N LEU A 69 22.85 20.29 -2.04
CA LEU A 69 23.93 20.52 -1.07
C LEU A 69 25.31 20.31 -1.71
N LEU A 70 25.47 19.26 -2.51
CA LEU A 70 26.70 18.96 -3.23
C LEU A 70 27.06 20.09 -4.21
N GLU A 71 26.09 20.58 -4.99
CA GLU A 71 26.29 21.71 -5.92
C GLU A 71 26.72 22.98 -5.18
N LYS A 72 26.06 23.28 -4.05
CA LYS A 72 26.40 24.44 -3.21
C LYS A 72 27.81 24.33 -2.62
N GLU A 73 28.23 23.12 -2.25
CA GLU A 73 29.59 22.87 -1.77
C GLU A 73 30.62 23.04 -2.88
N GLN A 74 30.35 22.50 -4.08
CA GLN A 74 31.21 22.71 -5.25
C GLN A 74 31.34 24.20 -5.60
N GLU A 75 30.25 24.97 -5.55
CA GLU A 75 30.28 26.42 -5.78
C GLU A 75 31.14 27.13 -4.73
N ARG A 76 31.03 26.77 -3.44
CA ARG A 76 31.88 27.31 -2.38
C ARG A 76 33.36 27.01 -2.63
N GLN A 77 33.69 25.76 -2.97
CA GLN A 77 35.07 25.37 -3.27
C GLN A 77 35.61 26.11 -4.51
N ALA A 78 34.78 26.32 -5.54
CA ALA A 78 35.17 27.07 -6.72
C ALA A 78 35.45 28.55 -6.40
N LYS A 79 34.58 29.18 -5.59
CA LYS A 79 34.80 30.55 -5.10
C LYS A 79 36.06 30.67 -4.26
N GLU A 80 36.31 29.71 -3.37
CA GLU A 80 37.52 29.69 -2.55
C GLU A 80 38.79 29.57 -3.40
N LYS A 81 38.80 28.64 -4.36
CA LYS A 81 39.92 28.48 -5.32
C LYS A 81 40.15 29.75 -6.13
N LEU A 82 39.09 30.41 -6.58
CA LEU A 82 39.21 31.68 -7.30
C LEU A 82 39.80 32.78 -6.40
N ALA A 83 39.29 32.91 -5.17
CA ALA A 83 39.80 33.87 -4.21
C ALA A 83 41.29 33.62 -3.87
N ALA A 84 41.70 32.35 -3.74
CA ALA A 84 43.10 31.98 -3.54
C ALA A 84 43.97 32.43 -4.73
N LYS A 85 43.55 32.15 -5.96
CA LYS A 85 44.27 32.59 -7.17
C LYS A 85 44.39 34.11 -7.28
N LEU A 86 43.33 34.85 -6.94
CA LEU A 86 43.38 36.32 -6.94
C LEU A 86 44.42 36.84 -5.94
N ARG A 87 44.47 36.26 -4.73
CA ARG A 87 45.48 36.59 -3.73
C ARG A 87 46.90 36.29 -4.21
N GLU A 88 47.12 35.16 -4.89
CA GLU A 88 48.42 34.82 -5.49
C GLU A 88 48.87 35.85 -6.54
N LEU A 89 47.93 36.43 -7.28
CA LEU A 89 48.17 37.50 -8.25
C LEU A 89 48.31 38.89 -7.60
N GLY A 90 48.27 39.00 -6.27
CA GLY A 90 48.35 40.26 -5.53
C GLY A 90 47.05 41.08 -5.58
N ILE A 91 45.95 40.50 -6.04
CA ILE A 91 44.64 41.14 -6.15
C ILE A 91 43.82 40.81 -4.90
N ASN A 92 43.27 41.81 -4.22
CA ASN A 92 42.39 41.57 -3.07
C ASN A 92 41.00 41.10 -3.55
N PRO A 93 40.58 39.85 -3.23
CA PRO A 93 39.29 39.32 -3.68
C PRO A 93 38.07 39.94 -2.98
N GLN A 94 38.27 40.78 -1.96
CA GLN A 94 37.18 41.49 -1.26
C GLN A 94 36.89 42.89 -1.82
N THR A 95 37.73 43.36 -2.74
CA THR A 95 37.63 44.73 -3.32
C THR A 95 37.14 44.73 -4.77
N ILE A 96 36.76 43.57 -5.29
CA ILE A 96 36.17 43.35 -6.63
C ILE A 96 34.72 42.91 -6.42
#